data_AF-A0A6G6K1X4-F1
#
_entry.id   AF-A0A6G6K1X4-F1
#
_cell.length_a   1.000
_cell.length_b   1.000
_cell.length_c   1.000
_cell.angle_alpha   90.00
_cell.angle_beta   90.00
_cell.angle_gamma   90.00
#
_symmetry.space_group_name_H-M   'P 1'
#
loop_
_entity.id
_entity.type
_entity.pdbx_description
1 polymer ?
#
loop_
_entity_poly.entity_id
_entity_poly.type
_entity_poly.pdbx_seq_one_letter_code
_entity_poly.pdbx_strand_id
1 'polypeptide(L)'
;MKRLTSLVLTLALTLAGMAHGADGFKTGGVILYQTNDVLLTRAPEVKVLAAYTKAIEAACHEYFTKEASPKSPFYVVTAVKPGKVARVWFITPDEKEIARLEPLKKKLEALPAIAVKEGPVVFAIADEATIKSDSQKAENPPIPVEWQKAAAKSPKENLVIPDDLLALVWPDTAEEKAAAKATVDEFVEQILDPLGGKIPRPKAWHYSESHNGPAFMWTISEQDIASGGGYETGVRIQAFFGLKEKTGKTPKEFLQGFLENKQKGNVKVLSTCEEKEQGMFTRTCLEVEEGKYRILYSLFWTTGDDLDAGVVMISGAPKEQWDRYAPIFNRMTNFQLLDMKKIEADAAKEEAAEGKK
;
A
#
# COMPACT_ATOMS: atom_id res chain seq x y z
N MET A 1 12.79 -14.02 -34.41
CA MET A 1 12.77 -12.75 -33.66
C MET A 1 11.43 -12.66 -32.95
N LYS A 2 11.42 -12.64 -31.62
CA LYS A 2 10.19 -12.50 -30.82
C LYS A 2 9.68 -11.05 -30.99
N ARG A 3 8.38 -10.85 -31.24
CA ARG A 3 7.81 -9.52 -31.47
C ARG A 3 7.34 -8.92 -30.14
N LEU A 4 7.93 -7.80 -29.72
CA LEU A 4 7.32 -6.96 -28.70
C LEU A 4 6.22 -6.13 -29.36
N THR A 5 4.97 -6.30 -28.92
CA THR A 5 3.86 -5.42 -29.29
C THR A 5 3.72 -4.33 -28.23
N SER A 6 3.99 -3.08 -28.59
CA SER A 6 3.76 -1.90 -27.76
C SER A 6 2.99 -0.86 -28.57
N LEU A 7 1.98 -0.22 -27.96
CA LEU A 7 1.32 0.97 -28.50
C LEU A 7 1.73 2.12 -27.59
N VAL A 8 2.59 3.01 -28.10
CA VAL A 8 3.24 4.05 -27.29
C VAL A 8 2.74 5.43 -27.70
N LEU A 9 2.40 6.25 -26.71
CA LEU A 9 2.08 7.66 -26.89
C LEU A 9 3.30 8.49 -26.42
N THR A 10 4.05 9.05 -27.37
CA THR A 10 5.23 9.88 -27.08
C THR A 10 4.79 11.34 -26.89
N LEU A 11 4.81 11.84 -25.66
CA LEU A 11 4.59 13.25 -25.37
C LEU A 11 5.95 13.96 -25.20
N ALA A 12 6.42 14.61 -26.26
CA ALA A 12 7.67 15.39 -26.23
C ALA A 12 7.38 16.82 -25.76
N LEU A 13 7.80 17.17 -24.55
CA LEU A 13 7.93 18.57 -24.10
C LEU A 13 9.38 19.01 -24.32
N THR A 14 9.61 19.86 -25.31
CA THR A 14 10.93 20.42 -25.62
C THR A 14 11.15 21.74 -24.87
N LEU A 15 12.16 21.78 -24.00
CA LEU A 15 12.75 23.01 -23.46
C LEU A 15 14.12 23.17 -24.11
N ALA A 16 14.36 24.31 -24.78
CA ALA A 16 15.58 24.54 -25.54
C ALA A 16 16.66 25.27 -24.70
N GLY A 17 17.89 24.76 -24.74
CA GLY A 17 19.10 25.49 -24.31
C GLY A 17 20.38 24.85 -24.86
N MET A 18 21.34 25.64 -25.35
CA MET A 18 22.64 25.18 -25.87
C MET A 18 23.76 25.32 -24.83
N ALA A 19 24.67 24.32 -24.75
CA ALA A 19 26.15 24.39 -24.72
C ALA A 19 26.75 23.16 -23.99
N HIS A 20 27.88 22.64 -24.47
CA HIS A 20 28.62 21.51 -23.87
C HIS A 20 29.86 22.00 -23.13
N GLY A 21 29.94 21.68 -21.84
CA GLY A 21 31.11 21.88 -20.98
C GLY A 21 30.68 22.24 -19.54
N ALA A 22 30.95 21.36 -18.58
CA ALA A 22 30.59 21.47 -17.14
C ALA A 22 29.10 21.56 -16.77
N ASP A 23 28.20 21.60 -17.75
CA ASP A 23 26.76 21.51 -17.54
C ASP A 23 26.40 20.07 -17.16
N GLY A 24 26.15 19.80 -15.88
CA GLY A 24 25.66 18.51 -15.39
C GLY A 24 24.38 18.04 -16.11
N PHE A 25 23.90 16.85 -15.80
CA PHE A 25 22.72 16.26 -16.44
C PHE A 25 21.51 17.22 -16.48
N LYS A 26 20.89 17.31 -17.67
CA LYS A 26 19.66 18.07 -17.95
C LYS A 26 18.68 17.16 -18.66
N THR A 27 17.41 17.18 -18.25
CA THR A 27 16.38 16.37 -18.88
C THR A 27 16.08 16.87 -20.30
N GLY A 28 16.30 16.02 -21.30
CA GLY A 28 15.89 16.26 -22.68
C GLY A 28 14.46 15.80 -22.99
N GLY A 29 13.98 14.78 -22.28
CA GLY A 29 12.63 14.24 -22.47
C GLY A 29 12.32 13.07 -21.54
N VAL A 30 11.02 12.76 -21.41
CA VAL A 30 10.51 11.63 -20.62
C VAL A 30 9.78 10.66 -21.54
N ILE A 31 10.11 9.37 -21.42
CA ILE A 31 9.52 8.28 -22.19
C ILE A 31 8.73 7.40 -21.23
N LEU A 32 7.46 7.13 -21.55
CA LEU A 32 6.59 6.25 -20.77
C LEU A 32 6.53 4.86 -21.41
N TYR A 33 6.61 3.81 -20.59
CA TYR A 33 6.61 2.42 -21.07
C TYR A 33 5.24 1.75 -20.97
N GLN A 34 4.26 2.43 -20.37
CA GLN A 34 2.88 1.99 -20.32
C GLN A 34 1.99 2.99 -21.08
N THR A 35 0.81 2.52 -21.49
CA THR A 35 -0.21 3.34 -22.13
C THR A 35 -0.81 4.36 -21.15
N ASN A 36 -1.50 5.36 -21.69
CA ASN A 36 -2.08 6.44 -20.88
C ASN A 36 -3.18 5.93 -19.92
N ASP A 37 -4.00 4.98 -20.35
CA ASP A 37 -5.03 4.33 -19.54
C ASP A 37 -4.44 3.57 -18.34
N VAL A 38 -3.34 2.83 -18.55
CA VAL A 38 -2.61 2.18 -17.46
C VAL A 38 -2.01 3.22 -16.52
N LEU A 39 -1.42 4.29 -17.06
CA LEU A 39 -0.83 5.35 -16.24
C LEU A 39 -1.89 6.08 -15.39
N LEU A 40 -3.05 6.41 -15.95
CA LEU A 40 -4.14 7.08 -15.22
C LEU A 40 -4.68 6.22 -14.06
N THR A 41 -4.62 4.90 -14.21
CA THR A 41 -5.07 3.96 -13.18
C THR A 41 -4.03 3.79 -12.07
N ARG A 42 -2.75 3.74 -12.45
CA ARG A 42 -1.66 3.36 -11.53
C ARG A 42 -0.90 4.53 -10.91
N ALA A 43 -0.72 5.61 -11.66
CA ALA A 43 0.10 6.73 -11.25
C ALA A 43 -0.69 7.76 -10.42
N PRO A 44 -0.01 8.52 -9.54
CA PRO A 44 -0.60 9.69 -8.92
C PRO A 44 -0.84 10.79 -9.97
N GLU A 45 -1.40 11.92 -9.54
CA GLU A 45 -1.58 13.08 -10.42
C GLU A 45 -0.29 13.45 -11.17
N VAL A 46 -0.43 13.94 -12.41
CA VAL A 46 0.70 14.32 -13.30
C VAL A 46 1.73 15.22 -12.58
N LYS A 47 1.27 16.11 -11.70
CA LYS A 47 2.14 16.98 -10.90
C LYS A 47 3.10 16.21 -9.99
N VAL A 48 2.65 15.11 -9.41
CA VAL A 48 3.46 14.25 -8.52
C VAL A 48 4.53 13.51 -9.32
N LEU A 49 4.16 12.96 -10.49
CA LEU A 49 5.12 12.33 -11.39
C LEU A 49 6.18 13.34 -11.88
N ALA A 50 5.74 14.55 -12.27
CA ALA A 50 6.65 15.62 -12.70
C ALA A 50 7.62 16.05 -11.59
N ALA A 51 7.15 16.17 -10.34
CA ALA A 51 7.99 16.48 -9.20
C ALA A 51 9.04 15.39 -8.95
N TYR A 52 8.66 14.12 -9.08
CA TYR A 52 9.57 12.99 -8.93
C TYR A 52 10.64 12.94 -10.03
N THR A 53 10.24 13.17 -11.28
CA THR A 53 11.18 13.31 -12.41
C THR A 53 12.19 14.43 -12.18
N LYS A 54 11.76 15.59 -11.65
CA LYS A 54 12.66 16.69 -11.29
C LYS A 54 13.63 16.33 -10.17
N ALA A 55 13.20 15.53 -9.19
CA ALA A 55 14.08 15.06 -8.12
C ALA A 55 15.18 14.13 -8.67
N ILE A 56 14.83 13.23 -9.61
CA ILE A 56 15.79 12.38 -10.30
C ILE A 56 16.78 13.22 -11.12
N GLU A 57 16.27 14.19 -11.90
CA GLU A 57 17.11 15.12 -12.66
C GLU A 57 18.10 15.87 -11.76
N ALA A 58 17.63 16.44 -10.65
CA ALA A 58 18.49 17.15 -9.70
C ALA A 58 19.60 16.26 -9.13
N ALA A 59 19.27 15.00 -8.78
CA ALA A 59 20.24 14.05 -8.26
C ALA A 59 21.30 13.65 -9.31
N CYS A 60 20.88 13.42 -10.56
CA CYS A 60 21.78 13.20 -11.69
C CYS A 60 22.66 14.41 -11.96
N HIS A 61 22.07 15.62 -11.99
CA HIS A 61 22.78 16.86 -12.22
C HIS A 61 23.91 17.02 -11.22
N GLU A 62 23.60 16.93 -9.92
CA GLU A 62 24.59 17.04 -8.85
C GLU A 62 25.70 15.99 -8.98
N TYR A 63 25.37 14.75 -9.36
CA TYR A 63 26.37 13.69 -9.56
C TYR A 63 27.34 14.03 -10.70
N PHE A 64 26.81 14.42 -11.86
CA PHE A 64 27.61 14.71 -13.05
C PHE A 64 28.27 16.10 -13.06
N THR A 65 28.04 16.93 -12.04
CA THR A 65 28.92 18.10 -11.79
C THR A 65 30.28 17.69 -11.23
N LYS A 66 30.38 16.51 -10.62
CA LYS A 66 31.60 15.98 -9.97
C LYS A 66 32.23 14.85 -10.77
N GLU A 67 31.42 14.11 -11.51
CA GLU A 67 31.80 12.93 -12.27
C GLU A 67 31.66 13.17 -13.77
N ALA A 68 32.46 12.50 -14.59
CA ALA A 68 32.31 12.57 -16.04
C ALA A 68 30.92 12.06 -16.49
N SER A 69 30.24 12.83 -17.35
CA SER A 69 28.98 12.41 -17.96
C SER A 69 29.18 11.19 -18.88
N PRO A 70 28.21 10.26 -18.95
CA PRO A 70 28.25 9.15 -19.89
C PRO A 70 28.16 9.66 -21.33
N LYS A 71 28.60 8.83 -22.28
CA LYS A 71 28.40 9.15 -23.70
C LYS A 71 26.93 8.96 -24.08
N SER A 72 26.41 9.82 -24.95
CA SER A 72 25.08 9.62 -25.54
C SER A 72 25.05 8.38 -26.44
N PRO A 73 23.94 7.62 -26.49
CA PRO A 73 22.70 7.87 -25.74
C PRO A 73 22.78 7.47 -24.27
N PHE A 74 22.28 8.32 -23.37
CA PHE A 74 22.17 8.09 -21.94
C PHE A 74 20.72 8.25 -21.46
N TYR A 75 20.15 7.18 -20.92
CA TYR A 75 18.83 7.19 -20.29
C TYR A 75 18.89 6.68 -18.86
N VAL A 76 18.09 7.32 -18.00
CA VAL A 76 17.80 6.88 -16.63
C VAL A 76 16.43 6.24 -16.62
N VAL A 77 16.34 4.92 -16.59
CA VAL A 77 15.08 4.18 -16.56
C VAL A 77 14.70 3.92 -15.11
N THR A 78 13.52 4.36 -14.70
CA THR A 78 13.01 4.22 -13.34
C THR A 78 11.71 3.44 -13.34
N ALA A 79 11.65 2.39 -12.53
CA ALA A 79 10.41 1.70 -12.20
C ALA A 79 10.04 1.98 -10.74
N VAL A 80 8.76 2.22 -10.50
CA VAL A 80 8.19 2.38 -9.15
C VAL A 80 7.11 1.32 -8.97
N LYS A 81 7.17 0.56 -7.87
CA LYS A 81 6.17 -0.42 -7.46
C LYS A 81 5.27 0.13 -6.34
N PRO A 82 4.08 -0.46 -6.14
CA PRO A 82 3.29 -0.22 -4.93
C PRO A 82 4.16 -0.40 -3.67
N GLY A 83 3.89 0.40 -2.63
CA GLY A 83 4.74 0.43 -1.43
C GLY A 83 5.92 1.41 -1.49
N LYS A 84 5.95 2.32 -2.49
CA LYS A 84 6.99 3.36 -2.65
C LYS A 84 8.40 2.77 -2.77
N VAL A 85 8.51 1.66 -3.48
CA VAL A 85 9.81 1.07 -3.80
C VAL A 85 10.16 1.44 -5.23
N ALA A 86 11.38 1.93 -5.46
CA ALA A 86 11.88 2.26 -6.78
C ALA A 86 13.11 1.42 -7.12
N ARG A 87 13.30 1.17 -8.42
CA ARG A 87 14.52 0.59 -8.98
C ARG A 87 14.92 1.35 -10.24
N VAL A 88 16.23 1.50 -10.42
CA VAL A 88 16.81 2.28 -11.51
C VAL A 88 17.73 1.42 -12.38
N TRP A 89 17.66 1.65 -13.68
CA TRP A 89 18.57 1.10 -14.68
C TRP A 89 19.10 2.21 -15.56
N PHE A 90 20.25 1.99 -16.18
CA PHE A 90 20.85 2.91 -17.11
C PHE A 90 20.92 2.30 -18.50
N ILE A 91 20.80 3.15 -19.51
CA ILE A 91 21.08 2.79 -20.90
C ILE A 91 22.23 3.69 -21.32
N THR A 92 23.34 3.10 -21.73
CA THR A 92 24.56 3.75 -22.25
C THR A 92 25.08 2.89 -23.42
N PRO A 93 25.75 3.49 -24.42
CA PRO A 93 26.39 2.72 -25.49
C PRO A 93 27.49 1.76 -25.00
N ASP A 94 28.08 1.98 -23.83
CA ASP A 94 29.08 1.06 -23.25
C ASP A 94 28.59 0.45 -21.92
N GLU A 95 28.25 -0.84 -21.94
CA GLU A 95 27.80 -1.59 -20.76
C GLU A 95 28.80 -1.51 -19.59
N LYS A 96 30.10 -1.33 -19.87
CA LYS A 96 31.13 -1.20 -18.83
C LYS A 96 30.96 0.08 -18.00
N GLU A 97 30.34 1.13 -18.55
CA GLU A 97 30.05 2.36 -17.81
C GLU A 97 28.98 2.15 -16.74
N ILE A 98 28.11 1.14 -16.86
CA ILE A 98 27.05 0.87 -15.88
C ILE A 98 27.65 0.61 -14.49
N ALA A 99 28.76 -0.12 -14.42
CA ALA A 99 29.44 -0.39 -13.15
C ALA A 99 29.92 0.89 -12.44
N ARG A 100 30.33 1.91 -13.21
CA ARG A 100 30.74 3.23 -12.68
C ARG A 100 29.54 4.02 -12.15
N LEU A 101 28.34 3.76 -12.64
CA LEU A 101 27.11 4.46 -12.26
C LEU A 101 26.42 3.84 -11.04
N GLU A 102 26.95 2.77 -10.45
CA GLU A 102 26.39 2.13 -9.26
C GLU A 102 26.21 3.09 -8.06
N PRO A 103 27.13 4.05 -7.77
CA PRO A 103 26.88 5.06 -6.73
C PRO A 103 25.70 5.97 -7.04
N LEU A 104 25.53 6.37 -8.31
CA LEU A 104 24.38 7.16 -8.76
C LEU A 104 23.09 6.34 -8.63
N LYS A 105 23.09 5.07 -9.04
CA LYS A 105 21.94 4.17 -8.91
C LYS A 105 21.42 4.13 -7.48
N LYS A 106 22.30 3.88 -6.51
CA LYS A 106 21.94 3.85 -5.08
C LYS A 106 21.35 5.18 -4.61
N LYS A 107 21.94 6.30 -5.05
CA LYS A 107 21.42 7.65 -4.72
C LYS A 107 20.02 7.86 -5.28
N LEU A 108 19.76 7.42 -6.51
CA LEU A 108 18.45 7.55 -7.17
C LEU A 108 17.40 6.63 -6.54
N GLU A 109 17.76 5.38 -6.22
CA GLU A 109 16.86 4.41 -5.56
C GLU A 109 16.53 4.81 -4.11
N ALA A 110 17.35 5.65 -3.48
CA ALA A 110 17.09 6.22 -2.15
C ALA A 110 16.18 7.47 -2.17
N LEU A 111 15.84 8.01 -3.36
CA LEU A 111 14.88 9.11 -3.45
C LEU A 111 13.50 8.65 -2.96
N PRO A 112 12.73 9.49 -2.25
CA PRO A 112 11.37 9.14 -1.85
C PRO A 112 10.49 8.85 -3.08
N ALA A 113 10.18 7.57 -3.30
CA ALA A 113 9.40 7.16 -4.45
C ALA A 113 7.93 7.59 -4.31
N ILE A 114 7.29 7.81 -5.46
CA ILE A 114 5.87 8.15 -5.54
C ILE A 114 4.99 6.96 -5.15
N ALA A 115 3.80 7.23 -4.63
CA ALA A 115 2.80 6.20 -4.40
C ALA A 115 2.16 5.82 -5.75
N VAL A 116 2.24 4.54 -6.12
CA VAL A 116 1.55 3.97 -7.28
C VAL A 116 0.59 2.87 -6.83
N LYS A 117 -0.47 2.65 -7.60
CA LYS A 117 -1.55 1.69 -7.34
C LYS A 117 -1.60 0.65 -8.45
N GLU A 118 -2.16 -0.53 -8.17
CA GLU A 118 -2.56 -1.52 -9.18
C GLU A 118 -1.45 -1.99 -10.15
N GLY A 119 -0.19 -1.82 -9.75
CA GLY A 119 0.97 -2.30 -10.49
C GLY A 119 2.10 -1.27 -10.58
N PRO A 120 3.20 -1.65 -11.22
CA PRO A 120 4.33 -0.76 -11.41
C PRO A 120 4.06 0.33 -12.46
N VAL A 121 4.77 1.45 -12.31
CA VAL A 121 4.88 2.53 -13.29
C VAL A 121 6.34 2.64 -13.72
N VAL A 122 6.60 2.66 -15.02
CA VAL A 122 7.94 2.72 -15.61
C VAL A 122 8.08 3.89 -16.56
N PHE A 123 9.16 4.66 -16.41
CA PHE A 123 9.50 5.74 -17.32
C PHE A 123 11.03 5.85 -17.48
N ALA A 124 11.47 6.46 -18.56
CA ALA A 124 12.87 6.82 -18.77
C ALA A 124 13.02 8.33 -18.93
N ILE A 125 14.11 8.86 -18.38
CA ILE A 125 14.54 10.24 -18.58
C ILE A 125 15.75 10.19 -19.52
N ALA A 126 15.62 10.81 -20.68
CA ALA A 126 16.73 11.00 -21.60
C ALA A 126 17.51 12.25 -21.22
N ASP A 127 18.84 12.20 -21.27
CA ASP A 127 19.62 13.43 -21.18
C ASP A 127 19.43 14.28 -22.45
N GLU A 128 19.67 15.59 -22.32
CA GLU A 128 19.47 16.53 -23.41
C GLU A 128 20.37 16.23 -24.62
N ALA A 129 21.59 15.75 -24.39
CA ALA A 129 22.52 15.37 -25.45
C ALA A 129 21.99 14.17 -26.25
N THR A 130 21.34 13.20 -25.61
CA THR A 130 20.69 12.07 -26.28
C THR A 130 19.63 12.53 -27.24
N ILE A 131 18.67 13.36 -26.79
CA ILE A 131 17.58 13.84 -27.65
C ILE A 131 18.11 14.68 -28.82
N LYS A 132 19.19 15.45 -28.61
CA LYS A 132 19.84 16.22 -29.69
C LYS A 132 20.55 15.32 -30.71
N SER A 133 21.17 14.23 -30.26
CA SER A 133 21.87 13.27 -31.12
C SER A 133 20.92 12.30 -31.84
N ASP A 134 19.82 11.94 -31.18
CA ASP A 134 18.83 10.95 -31.61
C ASP A 134 17.74 11.60 -32.46
N SER A 135 18.18 12.29 -33.53
CA SER A 135 17.34 12.97 -34.53
C SER A 135 16.38 12.03 -35.30
N GLN A 136 16.39 10.72 -35.00
CA GLN A 136 15.43 9.74 -35.49
C GLN A 136 14.50 9.32 -34.36
N LYS A 137 13.18 9.53 -34.54
CA LYS A 137 12.14 8.95 -33.69
C LYS A 137 12.30 7.43 -33.69
N ALA A 138 13.01 6.88 -32.70
CA ALA A 138 13.02 5.44 -32.48
C ALA A 138 11.56 4.98 -32.33
N GLU A 139 11.13 4.04 -33.17
CA GLU A 139 9.75 3.50 -33.13
C GLU A 139 9.44 2.81 -31.78
N ASN A 140 10.48 2.43 -31.04
CA ASN A 140 10.36 1.72 -29.77
C ASN A 140 11.12 2.45 -28.65
N PRO A 141 10.61 2.41 -27.40
CA PRO A 141 11.33 2.96 -26.26
C PRO A 141 12.67 2.23 -26.09
N PRO A 142 13.74 2.94 -25.68
CA PRO A 142 15.02 2.31 -25.42
C PRO A 142 14.87 1.29 -24.27
N ILE A 143 15.55 0.14 -24.32
CA ILE A 143 15.38 -0.92 -23.31
C ILE A 143 16.73 -1.22 -22.65
N PRO A 144 16.84 -1.27 -21.31
CA PRO A 144 18.07 -1.67 -20.62
C PRO A 144 18.60 -3.03 -21.07
N VAL A 145 19.92 -3.20 -21.12
CA VAL A 145 20.55 -4.44 -21.57
C VAL A 145 20.15 -5.62 -20.67
N GLU A 146 20.00 -5.40 -19.37
CA GLU A 146 19.54 -6.41 -18.42
C GLU A 146 18.13 -6.89 -18.74
N TRP A 147 17.26 -5.98 -19.18
CA TRP A 147 15.89 -6.27 -19.57
C TRP A 147 15.85 -7.09 -20.87
N GLN A 148 16.67 -6.73 -21.85
CA GLN A 148 16.82 -7.51 -23.08
C GLN A 148 17.33 -8.92 -22.78
N LYS A 149 18.36 -9.05 -21.93
CA LYS A 149 18.92 -10.35 -21.51
C LYS A 149 17.87 -11.21 -20.78
N ALA A 150 17.06 -10.62 -19.91
CA ALA A 150 16.00 -11.33 -19.21
C ALA A 150 14.86 -11.75 -20.15
N ALA A 151 14.41 -10.86 -21.02
CA ALA A 151 13.38 -11.13 -22.02
C ALA A 151 13.79 -12.26 -22.98
N ALA A 152 15.05 -12.28 -23.43
CA ALA A 152 15.56 -13.32 -24.31
C ALA A 152 15.48 -14.73 -23.68
N LYS A 153 15.70 -14.82 -22.37
CA LYS A 153 15.64 -16.06 -21.58
C LYS A 153 14.22 -16.48 -21.19
N SER A 154 13.24 -15.60 -21.36
CA SER A 154 11.86 -15.89 -20.97
C SER A 154 11.21 -16.93 -21.89
N PRO A 155 10.50 -17.93 -21.34
CA PRO A 155 9.72 -18.88 -22.13
C PRO A 155 8.45 -18.25 -22.72
N LYS A 156 8.02 -17.07 -22.24
CA LYS A 156 6.82 -16.37 -22.74
C LYS A 156 7.13 -15.70 -24.08
N GLU A 157 6.31 -15.96 -25.11
CA GLU A 157 6.52 -15.40 -26.46
C GLU A 157 6.17 -13.91 -26.56
N ASN A 158 5.13 -13.48 -25.83
CA ASN A 158 4.65 -12.10 -25.79
C ASN A 158 4.75 -11.55 -24.37
N LEU A 159 5.82 -10.81 -24.09
CA LEU A 159 6.01 -10.11 -22.82
C LEU A 159 5.32 -8.75 -22.88
N VAL A 160 4.44 -8.49 -21.92
CA VAL A 160 3.80 -7.19 -21.69
C VAL A 160 4.75 -6.31 -20.88
N ILE A 161 5.06 -5.12 -21.39
CA ILE A 161 5.83 -4.10 -20.67
C ILE A 161 4.85 -3.14 -19.99
N PRO A 162 5.10 -2.75 -18.72
CA PRO A 162 6.24 -3.13 -17.89
C PRO A 162 6.09 -4.43 -17.09
N ASP A 163 4.88 -4.98 -16.98
CA ASP A 163 4.54 -5.98 -15.95
C ASP A 163 5.34 -7.29 -16.03
N ASP A 164 5.30 -7.98 -17.18
CA ASP A 164 6.00 -9.27 -17.33
C ASP A 164 7.51 -9.10 -17.27
N LEU A 165 8.02 -7.98 -17.78
CA LEU A 165 9.45 -7.70 -17.83
C LEU A 165 10.01 -7.41 -16.45
N LEU A 166 9.30 -6.60 -15.66
CA LEU A 166 9.66 -6.34 -14.27
C LEU A 166 9.59 -7.59 -13.41
N ALA A 167 8.64 -8.49 -13.65
CA ALA A 167 8.59 -9.77 -12.94
C ALA A 167 9.86 -10.64 -13.14
N LEU A 168 10.59 -10.44 -14.25
CA LEU A 168 11.84 -11.16 -14.55
C LEU A 168 13.09 -10.47 -13.97
N VAL A 169 13.21 -9.15 -14.12
CA VAL A 169 14.41 -8.38 -13.73
C VAL A 169 14.34 -7.79 -12.32
N TRP A 170 13.15 -7.73 -11.76
CA TRP A 170 12.88 -7.28 -10.42
C TRP A 170 11.70 -8.08 -9.84
N PRO A 171 11.89 -9.40 -9.62
CA PRO A 171 10.84 -10.23 -9.07
C PRO A 171 10.45 -9.73 -7.67
N ASP A 172 9.17 -9.80 -7.37
CA ASP A 172 8.69 -9.62 -5.99
C ASP A 172 9.32 -10.70 -5.09
N THR A 173 9.73 -10.27 -3.91
CA THR A 173 10.13 -11.13 -2.79
C THR A 173 8.96 -12.03 -2.37
N ALA A 174 9.25 -13.10 -1.63
CA ALA A 174 8.19 -14.00 -1.14
C ALA A 174 7.18 -13.24 -0.26
N GLU A 175 7.69 -12.29 0.52
CA GLU A 175 6.95 -11.38 1.39
C GLU A 175 6.07 -10.43 0.57
N GLU A 176 6.61 -9.81 -0.49
CA GLU A 176 5.83 -8.94 -1.40
C GLU A 176 4.74 -9.71 -2.15
N LYS A 177 5.02 -10.95 -2.60
CA LYS A 177 4.03 -11.83 -3.24
C LYS A 177 2.94 -12.28 -2.30
N ALA A 178 3.31 -12.70 -1.08
CA ALA A 178 2.36 -13.09 -0.05
C ALA A 178 1.41 -11.92 0.28
N ALA A 179 1.98 -10.73 0.44
CA ALA A 179 1.20 -9.53 0.69
C ALA A 179 0.34 -9.14 -0.53
N ALA A 180 0.84 -9.26 -1.77
CA ALA A 180 0.09 -8.89 -2.98
C ALA A 180 -1.11 -9.81 -3.21
N LYS A 181 -0.97 -11.09 -2.87
CA LYS A 181 -2.06 -12.06 -2.87
C LYS A 181 -3.16 -11.73 -1.84
N ALA A 182 -2.80 -11.11 -0.71
CA ALA A 182 -3.76 -10.68 0.31
C ALA A 182 -4.61 -9.46 -0.13
N THR A 183 -4.16 -8.69 -1.14
CA THR A 183 -4.89 -7.52 -1.66
C THR A 183 -5.88 -7.83 -2.80
N VAL A 184 -5.96 -9.07 -3.28
CA VAL A 184 -6.84 -9.46 -4.39
C VAL A 184 -8.09 -10.19 -3.85
N ASP A 185 -9.05 -9.37 -3.42
CA ASP A 185 -10.52 -9.54 -3.45
C ASP A 185 -11.27 -10.78 -2.94
N GLU A 186 -10.64 -11.83 -2.41
CA GLU A 186 -11.41 -12.93 -1.79
C GLU A 186 -11.61 -12.70 -0.29
N PHE A 187 -12.82 -12.25 0.07
CA PHE A 187 -13.28 -12.18 1.46
C PHE A 187 -14.19 -13.36 1.77
N VAL A 188 -14.07 -13.89 2.98
CA VAL A 188 -14.97 -14.89 3.55
C VAL A 188 -15.72 -14.28 4.72
N GLU A 189 -16.92 -14.76 4.99
CA GLU A 189 -17.64 -14.40 6.21
C GLU A 189 -16.97 -15.09 7.41
N GLN A 190 -16.53 -14.30 8.38
CA GLN A 190 -15.98 -14.78 9.64
C GLN A 190 -17.02 -14.58 10.74
N ILE A 191 -17.32 -15.66 11.47
CA ILE A 191 -18.18 -15.61 12.66
C ILE A 191 -17.36 -15.14 13.87
N LEU A 192 -17.96 -14.28 14.69
CA LEU A 192 -17.43 -13.73 15.93
C LEU A 192 -18.08 -14.43 17.11
N ASP A 193 -17.54 -15.59 17.48
CA ASP A 193 -18.04 -16.35 18.63
C ASP A 193 -17.66 -15.68 19.96
N PRO A 194 -18.44 -15.86 21.04
CA PRO A 194 -19.69 -16.62 21.09
C PRO A 194 -20.92 -15.84 20.60
N LEU A 195 -20.76 -14.56 20.22
CA LEU A 195 -21.88 -13.66 19.94
C LEU A 195 -22.58 -13.93 18.59
N GLY A 196 -21.98 -14.76 17.73
CA GLY A 196 -22.51 -15.06 16.40
C GLY A 196 -22.38 -13.92 15.40
N GLY A 197 -21.72 -12.84 15.79
CA GLY A 197 -21.47 -11.70 14.92
C GLY A 197 -20.77 -12.11 13.64
N LYS A 198 -20.81 -11.24 12.62
CA LYS A 198 -20.27 -11.52 11.29
C LYS A 198 -19.39 -10.38 10.84
N ILE A 199 -18.25 -10.69 10.25
CA ILE A 199 -17.36 -9.70 9.65
C ILE A 199 -16.74 -10.25 8.36
N PRO A 200 -16.63 -9.45 7.29
CA PRO A 200 -15.89 -9.87 6.12
C PRO A 200 -14.39 -9.93 6.45
N ARG A 201 -13.78 -11.11 6.35
CA ARG A 201 -12.34 -11.32 6.56
C ARG A 201 -11.65 -11.64 5.23
N PRO A 202 -10.47 -11.07 4.92
CA PRO A 202 -9.66 -11.56 3.80
C PRO A 202 -9.35 -13.05 3.98
N LYS A 203 -9.64 -13.89 2.98
CA LYS A 203 -9.52 -15.36 3.08
C LYS A 203 -8.14 -15.81 3.53
N ALA A 204 -7.10 -15.10 3.09
CA ALA A 204 -5.71 -15.38 3.41
C ALA A 204 -5.26 -14.96 4.82
N TRP A 205 -6.08 -14.23 5.58
CA TRP A 205 -5.73 -13.76 6.92
C TRP A 205 -6.03 -14.82 7.98
N HIS A 206 -5.43 -14.68 9.15
CA HIS A 206 -5.67 -15.52 10.32
C HIS A 206 -6.77 -14.92 11.19
N TYR A 207 -7.48 -15.78 11.91
CA TYR A 207 -8.50 -15.40 12.90
C TYR A 207 -8.15 -16.06 14.23
N SER A 208 -8.27 -15.30 15.31
CA SER A 208 -8.12 -15.79 16.68
C SER A 208 -9.05 -15.02 17.61
N GLU A 209 -9.40 -15.63 18.73
CA GLU A 209 -10.29 -15.04 19.72
C GLU A 209 -9.76 -15.31 21.13
N SER A 210 -10.05 -14.37 22.03
CA SER A 210 -9.72 -14.47 23.45
C SER A 210 -10.81 -13.77 24.25
N HIS A 211 -11.46 -14.52 25.14
CA HIS A 211 -12.59 -14.02 25.90
C HIS A 211 -12.26 -14.13 27.38
N ASN A 212 -12.22 -12.98 28.07
CA ASN A 212 -11.86 -12.91 29.48
C ASN A 212 -12.89 -12.04 30.21
N GLY A 213 -13.74 -12.69 31.01
CA GLY A 213 -14.81 -12.01 31.75
C GLY A 213 -15.75 -11.25 30.80
N PRO A 214 -16.02 -9.94 31.05
CA PRO A 214 -17.00 -9.18 30.27
C PRO A 214 -16.45 -8.57 28.97
N ALA A 215 -15.21 -8.90 28.61
CA ALA A 215 -14.56 -8.42 27.41
C ALA A 215 -14.37 -9.56 26.41
N PHE A 216 -14.95 -9.40 25.22
CA PHE A 216 -14.74 -10.30 24.11
C PHE A 216 -13.74 -9.69 23.14
N MET A 217 -12.69 -10.44 22.81
CA MET A 217 -11.67 -10.00 21.87
C MET A 217 -11.57 -10.92 20.67
N TRP A 218 -11.57 -10.33 19.48
CA TRP A 218 -11.30 -11.00 18.22
C TRP A 218 -10.13 -10.32 17.53
N THR A 219 -9.24 -11.10 16.94
CA THR A 219 -8.12 -10.59 16.15
C THR A 219 -8.13 -11.24 14.78
N ILE A 220 -8.12 -10.40 13.74
CA ILE A 220 -8.00 -10.78 12.34
C ILE A 220 -6.71 -10.16 11.83
N SER A 221 -5.71 -10.97 11.51
CA SER A 221 -4.37 -10.47 11.17
C SER A 221 -3.78 -11.16 9.95
N GLU A 222 -2.90 -10.47 9.26
CA GLU A 222 -2.12 -11.07 8.18
C GLU A 222 -1.11 -12.10 8.72
N GLN A 223 -0.57 -11.87 9.92
CA GLN A 223 0.32 -12.79 10.62
C GLN A 223 -0.47 -13.84 11.43
N ASP A 224 0.03 -15.07 11.48
CA ASP A 224 -0.46 -16.09 12.40
C ASP A 224 0.02 -15.80 13.83
N ILE A 225 -0.92 -15.56 14.73
CA ILE A 225 -0.64 -15.26 16.15
C ILE A 225 -1.08 -16.37 17.10
N ALA A 226 -1.50 -17.53 16.58
CA ALA A 226 -1.99 -18.64 17.41
C ALA A 226 -0.96 -19.15 18.43
N SER A 227 0.34 -18.94 18.16
CA SER A 227 1.46 -19.31 19.05
C SER A 227 1.81 -18.24 20.09
N GLY A 228 1.00 -17.19 20.25
CA GLY A 228 1.22 -16.12 21.23
C GLY A 228 2.12 -14.97 20.75
N GLY A 229 2.34 -14.87 19.43
CA GLY A 229 3.04 -13.74 18.80
C GLY A 229 2.19 -12.47 18.68
N GLY A 230 2.83 -11.34 18.38
CA GLY A 230 2.14 -10.12 17.95
C GLY A 230 1.87 -10.11 16.45
N TYR A 231 1.00 -9.22 16.00
CA TYR A 231 0.78 -8.94 14.57
C TYR A 231 1.17 -7.49 14.25
N GLU A 232 1.62 -7.25 13.01
CA GLU A 232 1.93 -5.90 12.51
C GLU A 232 0.80 -5.30 11.69
N THR A 233 0.04 -6.16 11.00
CA THR A 233 -1.07 -5.76 10.14
C THR A 233 -2.31 -6.55 10.52
N GLY A 234 -3.37 -5.85 10.90
CA GLY A 234 -4.60 -6.53 11.29
C GLY A 234 -5.64 -5.62 11.92
N VAL A 235 -6.73 -6.25 12.32
CA VAL A 235 -7.84 -5.66 13.05
C VAL A 235 -8.02 -6.43 14.35
N ARG A 236 -8.05 -5.70 15.47
CA ARG A 236 -8.50 -6.23 16.76
C ARG A 236 -9.83 -5.59 17.15
N ILE A 237 -10.80 -6.40 17.51
CA ILE A 237 -12.13 -5.99 17.94
C ILE A 237 -12.24 -6.33 19.41
N GLN A 238 -12.63 -5.36 20.23
CA GLN A 238 -12.86 -5.53 21.67
C GLN A 238 -14.27 -5.06 21.97
N ALA A 239 -15.15 -5.97 22.40
CA ALA A 239 -16.50 -5.64 22.84
C ALA A 239 -16.58 -5.69 24.38
N PHE A 240 -17.27 -4.71 24.95
CA PHE A 240 -17.45 -4.51 26.38
C PHE A 240 -18.95 -4.45 26.67
N PHE A 241 -19.40 -5.20 27.69
CA PHE A 241 -20.79 -5.24 28.12
C PHE A 241 -20.95 -4.85 29.60
N GLY A 242 -22.05 -4.16 29.93
CA GLY A 242 -22.34 -3.69 31.29
C GLY A 242 -21.40 -2.57 31.72
N LEU A 243 -21.04 -1.65 30.80
CA LEU A 243 -20.14 -0.54 31.06
C LEU A 243 -20.69 0.42 32.13
N LYS A 244 -21.98 0.74 32.07
CA LYS A 244 -22.66 1.63 33.03
C LYS A 244 -22.65 1.03 34.43
N GLU A 245 -23.00 -0.24 34.56
CA GLU A 245 -22.97 -0.95 35.85
C GLU A 245 -21.56 -1.02 36.45
N LYS A 246 -20.56 -1.33 35.62
CA LYS A 246 -19.18 -1.58 36.11
C LYS A 246 -18.33 -0.33 36.30
N THR A 247 -18.61 0.73 35.54
CA THR A 247 -17.76 1.93 35.50
C THR A 247 -18.47 3.21 35.90
N GLY A 248 -19.81 3.18 36.00
CA GLY A 248 -20.64 4.37 36.20
C GLY A 248 -20.75 5.29 34.98
N LYS A 249 -20.10 4.95 33.86
CA LYS A 249 -20.12 5.73 32.61
C LYS A 249 -21.00 5.06 31.56
N THR A 250 -21.71 5.85 30.77
CA THR A 250 -22.36 5.34 29.57
C THR A 250 -21.33 4.77 28.57
N PRO A 251 -21.72 3.87 27.66
CA PRO A 251 -20.83 3.38 26.61
C PRO A 251 -20.14 4.50 25.83
N LYS A 252 -20.88 5.56 25.49
CA LYS A 252 -20.34 6.73 24.80
C LYS A 252 -19.24 7.42 25.61
N GLU A 253 -19.52 7.77 26.87
CA GLU A 253 -18.54 8.44 27.74
C GLU A 253 -17.29 7.58 28.00
N PHE A 254 -17.47 6.27 28.16
CA PHE A 254 -16.36 5.34 28.31
C PHE A 254 -15.44 5.34 27.09
N LEU A 255 -16.01 5.23 25.89
CA LEU A 255 -15.27 5.19 24.63
C LEU A 255 -14.68 6.55 24.23
N GLN A 256 -15.37 7.65 24.53
CA GLN A 256 -14.81 9.00 24.37
C GLN A 256 -13.60 9.22 25.29
N GLY A 257 -13.67 8.76 26.53
CA GLY A 257 -12.52 8.78 27.44
C GLY A 257 -11.32 7.98 26.90
N PHE A 258 -11.56 6.87 26.20
CA PHE A 258 -10.50 6.13 25.50
C PHE A 258 -9.85 6.98 24.40
N LEU A 259 -10.65 7.65 23.56
CA LEU A 259 -10.13 8.53 22.50
C LEU A 259 -9.32 9.70 23.04
N GLU A 260 -9.83 10.39 24.07
CA GLU A 260 -9.13 11.50 24.70
C GLU A 260 -7.78 11.06 25.28
N ASN A 261 -7.74 9.89 25.92
CA ASN A 261 -6.50 9.34 26.46
C ASN A 261 -5.51 9.00 25.34
N LYS A 262 -5.99 8.49 24.20
CA LYS A 262 -5.16 8.24 23.02
C LYS A 262 -4.61 9.54 22.44
N GLN A 263 -5.42 10.58 22.32
CA GLN A 263 -5.00 11.90 21.82
C GLN A 263 -4.01 12.61 22.75
N LYS A 264 -4.10 12.40 24.07
CA LYS A 264 -3.15 12.89 25.07
C LYS A 264 -1.81 12.14 25.05
N GLY A 265 -1.75 10.98 24.41
CA GLY A 265 -0.52 10.21 24.23
C GLY A 265 0.45 10.85 23.22
N ASN A 266 1.65 10.26 23.08
CA ASN A 266 2.61 10.67 22.06
C ASN A 266 2.24 10.11 20.68
N VAL A 267 1.13 10.61 20.12
CA VAL A 267 0.60 10.22 18.81
C VAL A 267 0.43 11.45 17.92
N LYS A 268 0.57 11.26 16.61
CA LYS A 268 0.25 12.30 15.63
C LYS A 268 -1.13 12.00 15.06
N VAL A 269 -2.11 12.84 15.38
CA VAL A 269 -3.48 12.72 14.84
C VAL A 269 -3.48 13.07 13.35
N LEU A 270 -4.08 12.21 12.54
CA LEU A 270 -4.22 12.39 11.10
C LEU A 270 -5.63 12.80 10.70
N SER A 271 -6.64 12.14 11.27
CA SER A 271 -8.04 12.41 10.97
C SER A 271 -8.96 11.94 12.10
N THR A 272 -10.18 12.48 12.11
CA THR A 272 -11.31 12.05 12.94
C THR A 272 -12.55 11.97 12.07
N CYS A 273 -13.51 11.10 12.40
CA CYS A 273 -14.82 11.12 11.74
C CYS A 273 -15.95 11.49 12.71
N GLU A 274 -16.95 12.17 12.15
CA GLU A 274 -18.18 12.51 12.86
C GLU A 274 -18.96 11.27 13.28
N GLU A 275 -19.82 11.45 14.29
CA GLU A 275 -20.72 10.41 14.75
C GLU A 275 -21.68 9.99 13.62
N LYS A 276 -21.80 8.69 13.37
CA LYS A 276 -22.69 8.13 12.36
C LYS A 276 -23.42 6.91 12.87
N GLU A 277 -24.73 6.86 12.67
CA GLU A 277 -25.53 5.68 12.96
C GLU A 277 -25.21 4.52 12.01
N GLN A 278 -25.06 3.33 12.58
CA GLN A 278 -24.74 2.07 11.90
C GLN A 278 -25.49 0.92 12.59
N GLY A 279 -26.71 0.68 12.14
CA GLY A 279 -27.59 -0.30 12.77
C GLY A 279 -27.92 0.11 14.20
N MET A 280 -27.63 -0.76 15.17
CA MET A 280 -27.87 -0.48 16.60
C MET A 280 -26.75 0.34 17.28
N PHE A 281 -25.70 0.69 16.54
CA PHE A 281 -24.57 1.44 17.07
C PHE A 281 -24.47 2.84 16.48
N THR A 282 -23.95 3.79 17.23
CA THR A 282 -23.29 4.99 16.69
C THR A 282 -21.79 4.74 16.63
N ARG A 283 -21.17 5.14 15.52
CA ARG A 283 -19.73 5.05 15.30
C ARG A 283 -19.07 6.43 15.26
N THR A 284 -17.88 6.55 15.85
CA THR A 284 -16.88 7.59 15.54
C THR A 284 -15.52 6.94 15.29
N CYS A 285 -14.53 7.73 14.88
CA CYS A 285 -13.19 7.22 14.65
C CYS A 285 -12.09 8.26 14.85
N LEU A 286 -10.91 7.75 15.17
CA LEU A 286 -9.66 8.49 15.31
C LEU A 286 -8.56 7.75 14.54
N GLU A 287 -7.94 8.44 13.59
CA GLU A 287 -6.78 7.94 12.86
C GLU A 287 -5.52 8.64 13.34
N VAL A 288 -4.49 7.85 13.66
CA VAL A 288 -3.23 8.35 14.21
C VAL A 288 -2.02 7.65 13.59
N GLU A 289 -0.87 8.30 13.72
CA GLU A 289 0.44 7.69 13.64
C GLU A 289 0.98 7.44 15.06
N GLU A 290 1.31 6.18 15.37
CA GLU A 290 1.90 5.75 16.65
C GLU A 290 3.17 4.94 16.35
N GLY A 291 4.36 5.51 16.62
CA GLY A 291 5.64 4.88 16.29
C GLY A 291 5.81 4.65 14.78
N LYS A 292 6.02 3.40 14.35
CA LYS A 292 6.12 2.99 12.94
C LYS A 292 4.77 2.64 12.30
N TYR A 293 3.68 2.72 13.05
CA TYR A 293 2.34 2.29 12.62
C TYR A 293 1.42 3.47 12.31
N ARG A 294 0.49 3.23 11.40
CA ARG A 294 -0.73 4.03 11.22
C ARG A 294 -1.90 3.20 11.71
N ILE A 295 -2.73 3.79 12.55
CA ILE A 295 -3.79 3.09 13.28
C ILE A 295 -5.10 3.87 13.12
N LEU A 296 -6.17 3.17 12.77
CA LEU A 296 -7.54 3.66 12.80
C LEU A 296 -8.27 2.99 13.97
N TYR A 297 -8.59 3.78 14.98
CA TYR A 297 -9.52 3.41 16.04
C TYR A 297 -10.94 3.73 15.57
N SER A 298 -11.77 2.70 15.38
CA SER A 298 -13.21 2.85 15.15
C SER A 298 -13.96 2.42 16.42
N LEU A 299 -14.78 3.31 16.97
CA LEU A 299 -15.47 3.10 18.24
C LEU A 299 -16.97 3.09 17.99
N PHE A 300 -17.65 2.11 18.57
CA PHE A 300 -19.08 1.87 18.38
C PHE A 300 -19.74 1.78 19.74
N TRP A 301 -20.85 2.47 19.96
CA TRP A 301 -21.67 2.33 21.17
C TRP A 301 -23.13 2.23 20.81
N THR A 302 -23.88 1.51 21.63
CA THR A 302 -25.33 1.44 21.50
C THR A 302 -25.98 2.77 21.85
N THR A 303 -27.06 3.11 21.15
CA THR A 303 -27.91 4.26 21.47
C THR A 303 -29.23 3.74 22.04
N GLY A 304 -29.43 3.94 23.34
CA GLY A 304 -30.63 3.47 24.07
C GLY A 304 -30.29 2.70 25.34
N ASP A 305 -31.31 2.39 26.14
CA ASP A 305 -31.16 1.69 27.42
C ASP A 305 -31.23 0.15 27.29
N ASP A 306 -31.60 -0.37 26.11
CA ASP A 306 -31.86 -1.80 25.90
C ASP A 306 -30.59 -2.66 25.91
N LEU A 307 -29.44 -2.07 25.57
CA LEU A 307 -28.15 -2.76 25.57
C LEU A 307 -27.03 -1.82 26.01
N ASP A 308 -26.35 -2.16 27.10
CA ASP A 308 -25.19 -1.42 27.61
C ASP A 308 -23.89 -2.01 27.03
N ALA A 309 -23.57 -1.63 25.78
CA ALA A 309 -22.43 -2.19 25.05
C ALA A 309 -21.59 -1.14 24.32
N GLY A 310 -20.27 -1.35 24.34
CA GLY A 310 -19.30 -0.57 23.58
C GLY A 310 -18.31 -1.48 22.84
N VAL A 311 -17.84 -1.07 21.67
CA VAL A 311 -16.86 -1.80 20.86
C VAL A 311 -15.73 -0.87 20.43
N VAL A 312 -14.50 -1.33 20.57
CA VAL A 312 -13.30 -0.70 19.99
C VAL A 312 -12.73 -1.63 18.93
N MET A 313 -12.73 -1.18 17.68
CA MET A 313 -12.05 -1.81 16.56
C MET A 313 -10.75 -1.06 16.26
N ILE A 314 -9.62 -1.75 16.34
CA ILE A 314 -8.26 -1.22 16.16
C ILE A 314 -7.70 -1.81 14.88
N SER A 315 -7.72 -1.03 13.80
CA SER A 315 -7.13 -1.41 12.51
C SER A 315 -5.75 -0.78 12.40
N GLY A 316 -4.70 -1.59 12.22
CA GLY A 316 -3.32 -1.10 12.21
C GLY A 316 -2.48 -1.76 11.14
N ALA A 317 -1.56 -0.99 10.56
CA ALA A 317 -0.52 -1.43 9.63
C ALA A 317 0.72 -0.53 9.74
N PRO A 318 1.90 -0.96 9.26
CA PRO A 318 3.03 -0.06 9.07
C PRO A 318 2.66 1.14 8.20
N LYS A 319 3.16 2.35 8.53
CA LYS A 319 2.73 3.61 7.89
C LYS A 319 2.91 3.59 6.38
N GLU A 320 4.01 3.03 5.92
CA GLU A 320 4.37 2.88 4.51
C GLU A 320 3.47 1.92 3.74
N GLN A 321 2.70 1.08 4.45
CA GLN A 321 1.75 0.13 3.88
C GLN A 321 0.30 0.54 4.12
N TRP A 322 0.02 1.69 4.75
CA TRP A 322 -1.34 2.07 5.10
C TRP A 322 -2.28 2.15 3.89
N ASP A 323 -1.86 2.82 2.83
CA ASP A 323 -2.69 3.03 1.63
C ASP A 323 -3.12 1.70 0.99
N ARG A 324 -2.34 0.64 1.21
CA ARG A 324 -2.63 -0.72 0.77
C ARG A 324 -3.72 -1.38 1.61
N TYR A 325 -3.65 -1.27 2.94
CA TYR A 325 -4.56 -1.98 3.86
C TYR A 325 -5.79 -1.16 4.24
N ALA A 326 -5.77 0.17 4.09
CA ALA A 326 -6.89 1.04 4.43
C ALA A 326 -8.22 0.62 3.74
N PRO A 327 -8.25 0.21 2.46
CA PRO A 327 -9.48 -0.30 1.84
C PRO A 327 -9.99 -1.60 2.49
N ILE A 328 -9.07 -2.50 2.89
CA ILE A 328 -9.39 -3.76 3.59
C ILE A 328 -9.98 -3.45 4.97
N PHE A 329 -9.35 -2.54 5.73
CA PHE A 329 -9.85 -2.08 7.02
C PHE A 329 -11.22 -1.42 6.91
N ASN A 330 -11.43 -0.56 5.92
CA ASN A 330 -12.72 0.09 5.67
C ASN A 330 -13.82 -0.95 5.41
N ARG A 331 -13.54 -2.00 4.62
CA ARG A 331 -14.50 -3.09 4.39
C ARG A 331 -14.84 -3.85 5.66
N MET A 332 -13.86 -4.12 6.52
CA MET A 332 -14.04 -4.78 7.82
C MET A 332 -14.85 -3.94 8.83
N THR A 333 -14.96 -2.62 8.65
CA THR A 333 -15.86 -1.81 9.51
C THR A 333 -17.34 -2.14 9.33
N ASN A 334 -17.71 -2.81 8.24
CA ASN A 334 -19.06 -3.36 8.05
C ASN A 334 -19.16 -4.72 8.75
N PHE A 335 -19.35 -4.70 10.06
CA PHE A 335 -19.52 -5.91 10.87
C PHE A 335 -20.86 -5.90 11.61
N GLN A 336 -21.34 -7.09 11.95
CA GLN A 336 -22.45 -7.33 12.86
C GLN A 336 -21.86 -7.90 14.14
N LEU A 337 -22.09 -7.27 15.30
CA LEU A 337 -21.57 -7.79 16.56
C LEU A 337 -22.39 -8.97 17.10
N LEU A 338 -23.72 -8.87 17.03
CA LEU A 338 -24.66 -9.77 17.68
C LEU A 338 -25.54 -10.48 16.65
N ASP A 339 -25.66 -11.80 16.76
CA ASP A 339 -26.73 -12.58 16.16
C ASP A 339 -27.71 -13.04 17.25
N MET A 340 -28.76 -12.23 17.46
CA MET A 340 -29.75 -12.50 18.52
C MET A 340 -30.42 -13.87 18.37
N LYS A 341 -30.63 -14.35 17.14
CA LYS A 341 -31.23 -15.67 16.92
C LYS A 341 -30.31 -16.79 17.39
N LYS A 342 -29.01 -16.65 17.16
CA LYS A 342 -28.02 -17.62 17.66
C LYS A 342 -27.95 -17.58 19.19
N ILE A 343 -27.90 -16.37 19.76
CA ILE A 343 -27.82 -16.18 21.22
C ILE A 343 -29.03 -16.83 21.91
N GLU A 344 -30.25 -16.54 21.44
CA GLU A 344 -31.49 -17.15 21.98
C GLU A 344 -31.50 -18.67 21.81
N ALA A 345 -31.07 -19.18 20.66
CA ALA A 345 -31.02 -20.62 20.39
C ALA A 345 -29.99 -21.34 21.27
N ASP A 346 -28.84 -20.72 21.55
CA ASP A 346 -27.81 -21.29 22.40
C ASP A 346 -28.22 -21.24 23.88
N ALA A 347 -28.85 -20.14 24.34
CA ALA A 347 -29.43 -20.05 25.68
C ALA A 347 -30.51 -21.12 25.92
N ALA A 348 -31.43 -21.34 24.97
CA ALA A 348 -32.46 -22.36 25.08
C ALA A 348 -31.88 -23.79 25.15
N LYS A 349 -30.74 -24.04 24.49
CA LYS A 349 -30.05 -25.34 24.58
C LYS A 349 -29.39 -25.55 25.94
N GLU A 350 -28.80 -24.50 26.50
CA GLU A 350 -28.20 -24.55 27.85
C GLU A 350 -29.27 -24.80 28.91
N GLU A 351 -30.37 -24.06 28.89
CA GLU A 351 -31.52 -24.27 29.79
C GLU A 351 -32.08 -25.70 29.69
N ALA A 352 -32.21 -26.23 28.46
CA ALA A 352 -32.66 -27.60 28.24
C ALA A 352 -31.66 -28.68 28.70
N ALA A 353 -30.37 -28.35 28.76
CA ALA A 353 -29.32 -29.24 29.28
C ALA A 353 -29.25 -29.20 30.82
N GLU A 354 -29.51 -28.05 31.43
CA GLU A 354 -29.56 -27.87 32.88
C GLU A 354 -30.83 -28.48 33.50
N GLY A 355 -31.99 -28.33 32.86
CA GLY A 355 -33.25 -28.94 33.30
C GLY A 355 -33.31 -30.47 33.21
N LYS A 356 -32.25 -31.12 32.71
CA LYS A 356 -32.09 -32.58 32.66
C LYS A 356 -31.14 -33.14 33.73
N LYS A 357 -30.53 -32.29 34.55
CA LYS A 357 -29.74 -32.68 35.74
C LYS A 357 -30.62 -32.63 36.97
#